data_AF-A0A6P8L1S5-F1
#
_entry.id   AF-A0A6P8L1S5-F1
#
_cell.length_a   1.000
_cell.length_b   1.000
_cell.length_c   1.000
_cell.angle_alpha   90.00
_cell.angle_beta   90.00
_cell.angle_gamma   90.00
#
_symmetry.space_group_name_H-M   'P 1'
#
loop_
_entity.id
_entity.type
_entity.pdbx_description
1 polymer ?
#
loop_
_entity_poly.entity_id
_entity_poly.type
_entity_poly.pdbx_seq_one_letter_code
_entity_poly.pdbx_strand_id
1 'polypeptide(L)'
;MQKVLLGHDPGWNDPPKWIYCTGQSSITSTKRVLNKRVAFPMGSIQAIDKQSSVNKPLNMPPHVQGSTDQLTAPHPPLLCPSNKNIEADNIEIDKEEALNNVLKNLETVISEHILENGRIKEVKKRLDILKAVWLEDKLNNVIYKNVLDLSTALREGNIKKADEIHVSLMMQHASLCSAWMPGIRHIILELETKMKNSNVTQSQSPELHLLSTGENK
;
A
#
# COMPACT_ATOMS: atom_id res chain seq x y z
N MET A 1 9.50 -49.58 29.83
CA MET A 1 10.23 -48.43 29.23
C MET A 1 9.62 -48.15 27.86
N GLN A 2 8.73 -47.15 27.76
CA GLN A 2 7.97 -46.89 26.54
C GLN A 2 8.61 -45.70 25.82
N LYS A 3 9.25 -45.96 24.68
CA LYS A 3 9.79 -44.91 23.81
C LYS A 3 8.63 -44.30 23.01
N VAL A 4 8.23 -43.10 23.40
CA VAL A 4 7.33 -42.26 22.60
C VAL A 4 8.15 -41.76 21.40
N LEU A 5 7.87 -42.31 20.22
CA LEU A 5 8.35 -41.79 18.94
C LEU A 5 7.67 -40.44 18.72
N LEU A 6 8.38 -39.36 19.06
CA LEU A 6 7.94 -37.99 18.83
C LEU A 6 8.05 -37.69 17.33
N GLY A 7 7.01 -38.07 16.59
CA GLY A 7 6.82 -37.68 15.20
C GLY A 7 6.72 -36.16 15.14
N HIS A 8 7.77 -35.50 14.67
CA HIS A 8 7.75 -34.08 14.37
C HIS A 8 6.94 -33.90 13.10
N ASP A 9 5.68 -33.51 13.26
CA ASP A 9 4.83 -33.02 12.17
C ASP A 9 5.30 -31.59 11.86
N PRO A 10 5.91 -31.32 10.70
CA PRO A 10 6.41 -29.99 10.38
C PRO A 10 5.22 -29.04 10.31
N GLY A 11 5.09 -28.19 11.33
CA GLY A 11 4.03 -27.20 11.38
C GLY A 11 4.16 -26.24 10.21
N TRP A 12 3.06 -25.61 9.83
CA TRP A 12 3.03 -24.59 8.77
C TRP A 12 3.99 -23.40 9.02
N ASN A 13 4.55 -23.31 10.23
CA ASN A 13 5.49 -22.29 10.67
C ASN A 13 6.96 -22.78 10.78
N ASP A 14 7.25 -24.02 10.39
CA ASP A 14 8.64 -24.50 10.33
C ASP A 14 9.34 -23.93 9.09
N PRO A 15 10.45 -23.20 9.25
CA PRO A 15 11.18 -22.66 8.12
C PRO A 15 11.72 -23.80 7.25
N PRO A 16 11.72 -23.63 5.92
CA PRO A 16 12.08 -24.72 5.03
C PRO A 16 13.53 -25.15 5.25
N LYS A 17 13.76 -26.48 5.18
CA LYS A 17 14.99 -27.16 5.61
C LYS A 17 16.29 -26.61 4.98
N TRP A 18 16.22 -25.97 3.82
CA TRP A 18 17.38 -25.37 3.13
C TRP A 18 17.99 -24.19 3.90
N ILE A 19 17.26 -23.55 4.80
CA ILE A 19 17.78 -22.46 5.67
C ILE A 19 18.77 -23.00 6.70
N TYR A 20 18.59 -24.24 7.19
CA TYR A 20 19.48 -24.85 8.18
C TYR A 20 20.75 -25.45 7.59
N CYS A 21 20.84 -25.59 6.26
CA CYS A 21 22.04 -26.06 5.58
C CYS A 21 23.06 -24.92 5.36
N THR A 22 23.42 -24.20 6.43
CA THR A 22 24.59 -23.31 6.39
C THR A 22 25.85 -24.16 6.54
N GLY A 23 26.34 -24.71 5.44
CA GLY A 23 27.57 -25.50 5.49
C GLY A 23 28.06 -26.21 4.24
N GLN A 24 27.34 -26.21 3.11
CA GLN A 24 27.89 -26.73 1.85
C GLN A 24 27.57 -25.81 0.68
N SER A 25 28.59 -25.07 0.27
CA SER A 25 28.65 -24.37 -1.01
C SER A 25 28.56 -25.39 -2.14
N SER A 26 27.50 -25.33 -2.95
CA SER A 26 27.57 -25.71 -4.36
C SER A 26 26.61 -24.84 -5.15
N ILE A 27 27.19 -23.89 -5.86
CA ILE A 27 26.54 -22.93 -6.74
C ILE A 27 26.00 -23.71 -7.95
N THR A 28 24.68 -23.81 -8.10
CA THR A 28 24.07 -23.81 -9.44
C THR A 28 22.85 -22.88 -9.43
N SER A 29 23.02 -21.70 -10.01
CA SER A 29 21.92 -20.80 -10.34
C SER A 29 21.10 -21.45 -11.47
N THR A 30 20.14 -22.31 -11.12
CA THR A 30 19.10 -22.70 -12.07
C THR A 30 18.07 -21.58 -12.12
N LYS A 31 18.21 -20.70 -13.13
CA LYS A 31 17.18 -19.72 -13.48
C LYS A 31 15.86 -20.48 -13.61
N ARG A 32 14.88 -20.15 -12.76
CA ARG A 32 13.52 -20.68 -12.84
C ARG A 32 12.87 -20.13 -14.11
N VAL A 33 13.03 -20.84 -15.22
CA VAL A 33 12.31 -20.54 -16.46
C VAL A 33 10.87 -21.02 -16.27
N LEU A 34 9.99 -20.11 -15.88
CA LEU A 34 8.57 -20.35 -15.57
C LEU A 34 7.71 -20.76 -16.79
N ASN A 35 8.32 -20.97 -17.95
CA ASN A 35 7.62 -21.21 -19.22
C ASN A 35 7.89 -22.59 -19.85
N LYS A 36 8.39 -23.57 -19.09
CA LYS A 36 8.60 -24.93 -19.62
C LYS A 36 7.33 -25.76 -19.40
N ARG A 37 6.43 -25.76 -20.38
CA ARG A 37 5.39 -26.79 -20.49
C ARG A 37 6.07 -28.11 -20.86
N VAL A 38 5.79 -29.17 -20.10
CA VAL A 38 6.25 -30.53 -20.40
C VAL A 38 5.49 -31.00 -21.64
N ALA A 39 6.21 -31.43 -22.69
CA ALA A 39 5.59 -32.03 -23.86
C ALA A 39 5.25 -33.50 -23.58
N PHE A 40 4.09 -33.96 -24.07
CA PHE A 40 3.70 -35.37 -24.01
C PHE A 40 4.52 -36.19 -25.04
N PRO A 41 4.93 -37.44 -24.73
CA PRO A 41 5.63 -38.28 -25.70
C PRO A 41 4.65 -38.69 -26.81
N MET A 42 4.82 -38.12 -28.00
CA MET A 42 4.12 -38.59 -29.19
C MET A 42 4.79 -39.90 -29.64
N GLY A 43 4.05 -41.00 -29.56
CA GLY A 43 4.45 -42.27 -30.14
C GLY A 43 4.69 -42.13 -31.64
N SER A 44 5.76 -42.78 -32.11
CA SER A 44 6.14 -42.89 -33.52
C SER A 44 5.02 -43.53 -34.34
N ILE A 45 4.54 -42.83 -35.37
CA ILE A 45 3.94 -43.45 -36.56
C ILE A 45 4.59 -42.83 -37.79
N GLN A 46 5.14 -43.70 -38.64
CA GLN A 46 5.79 -43.37 -39.89
C GLN A 46 4.78 -43.01 -41.00
N ALA A 47 5.26 -42.15 -41.91
CA ALA A 47 4.97 -42.03 -43.34
C ALA A 47 3.58 -41.54 -43.78
N ILE A 48 3.53 -40.49 -44.62
CA ILE A 48 3.50 -40.55 -46.10
C ILE A 48 3.48 -39.12 -46.64
N ASP A 49 4.26 -38.89 -47.69
CA ASP A 49 4.42 -37.66 -48.48
C ASP A 49 3.22 -37.43 -49.43
N LYS A 50 2.69 -36.20 -49.51
CA LYS A 50 2.07 -35.57 -50.71
C LYS A 50 1.49 -34.16 -50.45
N GLN A 51 2.28 -33.18 -50.88
CA GLN A 51 2.00 -31.89 -51.53
C GLN A 51 0.57 -31.25 -51.55
N SER A 52 0.57 -29.96 -51.21
CA SER A 52 -0.28 -28.84 -51.68
C SER A 52 -1.74 -28.74 -51.21
N SER A 53 -2.01 -27.81 -50.29
CA SER A 53 -2.99 -26.73 -50.52
C SER A 53 -2.88 -25.64 -49.45
N VAL A 54 -3.12 -24.41 -49.87
CA VAL A 54 -3.29 -23.19 -49.06
C VAL A 54 -4.19 -23.45 -47.86
N ASN A 55 -3.81 -22.96 -46.68
CA ASN A 55 -4.66 -22.27 -45.69
C ASN A 55 -3.90 -22.12 -44.37
N LYS A 56 -3.62 -20.87 -43.99
CA LYS A 56 -3.09 -20.48 -42.68
C LYS A 56 -4.21 -20.61 -41.65
N PRO A 57 -4.10 -21.43 -40.59
CA PRO A 57 -5.03 -21.33 -39.48
C PRO A 57 -4.64 -20.11 -38.65
N LEU A 58 -5.58 -19.17 -38.47
CA LEU A 58 -5.55 -18.28 -37.34
C LEU A 58 -5.54 -19.14 -36.07
N ASN A 59 -4.48 -19.03 -35.30
CA ASN A 59 -4.40 -19.58 -33.95
C ASN A 59 -5.22 -18.67 -33.02
N MET A 60 -6.54 -18.68 -33.17
CA MET A 60 -7.45 -18.17 -32.13
C MET A 60 -7.64 -19.24 -31.06
N PRO A 61 -7.66 -18.88 -29.76
CA PRO A 61 -8.02 -19.83 -28.73
C PRO A 61 -9.48 -20.29 -28.90
N PRO A 62 -9.80 -21.54 -28.50
CA PRO A 62 -11.15 -22.07 -28.63
C PRO A 62 -12.13 -21.27 -27.76
N HIS A 63 -13.27 -20.93 -28.36
CA HIS A 63 -14.44 -20.42 -27.67
C HIS A 63 -14.98 -21.52 -26.75
N VAL A 64 -14.72 -21.40 -25.45
CA VAL A 64 -15.38 -22.24 -24.43
C VAL A 64 -16.81 -21.76 -24.32
N GLN A 65 -17.73 -22.54 -24.90
CA GLN A 65 -19.15 -22.44 -24.61
C GLN A 65 -19.33 -22.77 -23.12
N GLY A 66 -19.90 -21.83 -22.38
CA GLY A 66 -20.22 -22.00 -20.98
C GLY A 66 -21.32 -23.04 -20.80
N SER A 67 -21.02 -24.10 -20.06
CA SER A 67 -22.00 -24.84 -19.26
C SER A 67 -21.53 -24.73 -17.81
N THR A 68 -22.10 -23.76 -17.10
CA THR A 68 -22.04 -23.66 -15.65
C THR A 68 -23.05 -24.61 -15.03
N ASP A 69 -22.68 -25.87 -14.83
CA ASP A 69 -23.32 -26.71 -13.81
C ASP A 69 -22.53 -26.55 -12.51
N GLN A 70 -22.82 -25.44 -11.84
CA GLN A 70 -22.28 -25.09 -10.54
C GLN A 70 -23.05 -25.89 -9.49
N LEU A 71 -22.51 -27.04 -9.07
CA LEU A 71 -22.97 -27.74 -7.88
C LEU A 71 -22.70 -26.86 -6.65
N THR A 72 -23.68 -26.02 -6.30
CA THR A 72 -23.64 -25.15 -5.12
C THR A 72 -24.32 -25.86 -3.96
N ALA A 73 -23.54 -26.18 -2.92
CA ALA A 73 -24.06 -26.55 -1.61
C ALA A 73 -24.89 -25.39 -1.03
N PRO A 74 -25.99 -25.64 -0.30
CA PRO A 74 -26.84 -24.60 0.25
C PRO A 74 -26.13 -23.94 1.42
N HIS A 75 -25.33 -22.91 1.14
CA HIS A 75 -24.80 -22.03 2.16
C HIS A 75 -25.70 -20.79 2.23
N PRO A 76 -26.05 -20.32 3.45
CA PRO A 76 -26.84 -19.11 3.60
C PRO A 76 -26.12 -17.93 2.93
N PRO A 77 -26.86 -17.04 2.24
CA PRO A 77 -26.25 -15.92 1.54
C PRO A 77 -25.49 -15.05 2.54
N LEU A 78 -24.19 -14.91 2.28
CA LEU A 78 -23.36 -13.94 2.99
C LEU A 78 -23.93 -12.56 2.68
N LEU A 79 -24.43 -11.89 3.72
CA LEU A 79 -24.88 -10.51 3.64
C LEU A 79 -23.73 -9.68 3.07
N CYS A 80 -23.93 -9.13 1.87
CA CYS A 80 -23.07 -8.10 1.33
C CYS A 80 -22.92 -7.00 2.39
N PRO A 81 -21.72 -6.45 2.61
CA PRO A 81 -21.58 -5.22 3.38
C PRO A 81 -22.50 -4.19 2.74
N SER A 82 -23.46 -3.72 3.53
CA SER A 82 -24.32 -2.61 3.17
C SER A 82 -23.41 -1.46 2.76
N ASN A 83 -23.36 -1.18 1.45
CA ASN A 83 -22.87 0.10 0.94
C ASN A 83 -23.80 1.14 1.56
N LYS A 84 -23.37 1.72 2.68
CA LYS A 84 -23.92 2.98 3.15
C LYS A 84 -23.63 3.95 2.03
N ASN A 85 -24.64 4.19 1.19
CA ASN A 85 -24.69 5.30 0.28
C ASN A 85 -24.43 6.53 1.15
N ILE A 86 -23.20 7.04 1.08
CA ILE A 86 -22.84 8.30 1.71
C ILE A 86 -23.69 9.30 0.97
N GLU A 87 -24.73 9.75 1.66
CA GLU A 87 -25.63 10.82 1.28
C GLU A 87 -24.77 11.92 0.67
N ALA A 88 -24.92 12.10 -0.64
CA ALA A 88 -24.26 13.13 -1.39
C ALA A 88 -24.82 14.47 -0.92
N ASP A 89 -24.23 14.97 0.16
CA ASP A 89 -24.22 16.40 0.46
C ASP A 89 -23.65 17.06 -0.80
N ASN A 90 -24.54 17.61 -1.62
CA ASN A 90 -24.20 18.39 -2.80
C ASN A 90 -23.69 19.75 -2.30
N ILE A 91 -22.58 19.72 -1.57
CA ILE A 91 -21.77 20.90 -1.32
C ILE A 91 -21.00 21.11 -2.62
N GLU A 92 -21.41 22.14 -3.36
CA GLU A 92 -20.71 22.63 -4.53
C GLU A 92 -19.35 23.16 -4.07
N ILE A 93 -18.33 22.32 -4.16
CA ILE A 93 -16.95 22.69 -3.87
C ILE A 93 -16.40 23.35 -5.14
N ASP A 94 -15.96 24.61 -5.02
CA ASP A 94 -15.14 25.24 -6.05
C ASP A 94 -13.82 24.46 -6.16
N LYS A 95 -13.70 23.67 -7.23
CA LYS A 95 -12.60 22.71 -7.42
C LYS A 95 -11.27 23.43 -7.59
N GLU A 96 -11.25 24.56 -8.27
CA GLU A 96 -10.07 25.38 -8.51
C GLU A 96 -9.60 26.04 -7.22
N GLU A 97 -10.51 26.65 -6.45
CA GLU A 97 -10.18 27.25 -5.16
C GLU A 97 -9.68 26.17 -4.17
N ALA A 98 -10.38 25.04 -4.09
CA ALA A 98 -9.99 23.93 -3.23
C ALA A 98 -8.61 23.37 -3.57
N LEU A 99 -8.28 23.21 -4.86
CA LEU A 99 -6.95 22.77 -5.29
C LEU A 99 -5.86 23.75 -4.86
N ASN A 100 -6.07 25.05 -5.10
CA ASN A 100 -5.10 26.08 -4.72
C ASN A 100 -4.86 26.11 -3.21
N ASN A 101 -5.94 25.99 -2.43
CA ASN A 101 -5.86 25.89 -0.98
C ASN A 101 -5.08 24.65 -0.54
N VAL A 102 -5.39 23.47 -1.08
CA VAL A 102 -4.68 22.21 -0.77
C VAL A 102 -3.19 22.33 -1.07
N LEU A 103 -2.82 22.78 -2.27
CA LEU A 103 -1.42 22.89 -2.68
C LEU A 103 -0.66 23.87 -1.79
N LYS A 104 -1.23 25.05 -1.53
CA LYS A 104 -0.64 26.05 -0.65
C LYS A 104 -0.38 25.48 0.76
N ASN A 105 -1.38 24.80 1.32
CA ASN A 105 -1.27 24.21 2.65
C ASN A 105 -0.15 23.18 2.74
N LEU A 106 -0.11 22.26 1.77
CA LEU A 106 0.89 21.21 1.75
C LEU A 106 2.29 21.77 1.51
N GLU A 107 2.44 22.75 0.61
CA GLU A 107 3.73 23.42 0.36
C GLU A 107 4.27 24.16 1.59
N THR A 108 3.40 24.86 2.33
CA THR A 108 3.76 25.48 3.60
C THR A 108 4.25 24.43 4.58
N VAL A 109 3.48 23.36 4.80
CA VAL A 109 3.85 22.29 5.75
C VAL A 109 5.16 21.61 5.36
N ILE A 110 5.37 21.32 4.08
CA ILE A 110 6.61 20.72 3.57
C ILE A 110 7.80 21.64 3.87
N SER A 111 7.66 22.94 3.61
CA SER A 111 8.73 23.92 3.79
C SER A 111 9.08 24.13 5.27
N GLU A 112 8.10 24.02 6.16
CA GLU A 112 8.27 24.24 7.60
C GLU A 112 8.76 23.01 8.36
N HIS A 113 8.37 21.81 7.90
CA HIS A 113 8.55 20.58 8.69
C HIS A 113 9.48 19.55 8.07
N ILE A 114 9.77 19.61 6.77
CA ILE A 114 10.66 18.65 6.10
C ILE A 114 12.00 19.31 5.82
N LEU A 115 13.07 18.81 6.45
CA LEU A 115 14.42 19.37 6.29
C LEU A 115 15.25 18.67 5.20
N GLU A 116 14.96 17.40 4.91
CA GLU A 116 15.73 16.64 3.92
C GLU A 116 15.28 16.95 2.48
N ASN A 117 16.17 17.56 1.71
CA ASN A 117 15.91 17.94 0.31
C ASN A 117 15.50 16.76 -0.59
N GLY A 118 16.01 15.55 -0.34
CA GLY A 118 15.60 14.35 -1.06
C GLY A 118 14.13 14.01 -0.83
N ARG A 119 13.65 14.12 0.42
CA ARG A 119 12.25 13.88 0.79
C ARG A 119 11.34 14.96 0.25
N ILE A 120 11.76 16.23 0.32
CA ILE A 120 11.02 17.35 -0.28
C ILE A 120 10.76 17.10 -1.76
N LYS A 121 11.79 16.68 -2.52
CA LYS A 121 11.67 16.41 -3.97
C LYS A 121 10.69 15.29 -4.27
N GLU A 122 10.76 14.17 -3.55
CA GLU A 122 9.83 13.05 -3.76
C GLU A 122 8.40 13.44 -3.37
N VAL A 123 8.21 14.15 -2.25
CA VAL A 123 6.88 14.62 -1.85
C VAL A 123 6.31 15.59 -2.89
N LYS A 124 7.10 16.57 -3.39
CA LYS A 124 6.67 17.47 -4.47
C LYS A 124 6.26 16.72 -5.73
N LYS A 125 7.03 15.70 -6.15
CA LYS A 125 6.66 14.84 -7.27
C LYS A 125 5.30 14.15 -7.07
N ARG A 126 5.00 13.72 -5.84
CA ARG A 126 3.68 13.12 -5.51
C ARG A 126 2.57 14.16 -5.52
N LEU A 127 2.83 15.38 -5.08
CA LEU A 127 1.90 16.52 -5.19
C LEU A 127 1.59 16.87 -6.65
N ASP A 128 2.57 16.79 -7.54
CA ASP A 128 2.34 17.00 -8.99
C ASP A 128 1.38 15.95 -9.56
N ILE A 129 1.49 14.70 -9.11
CA ILE A 129 0.55 13.62 -9.47
C ILE A 129 -0.85 13.93 -8.92
N LEU A 130 -0.96 14.36 -7.66
CA LEU A 130 -2.24 14.78 -7.08
C LEU A 130 -2.88 15.90 -7.92
N LYS A 131 -2.10 16.93 -8.29
CA LYS A 131 -2.56 18.05 -9.12
C LYS A 131 -3.05 17.56 -10.48
N ALA A 132 -2.30 16.69 -11.16
CA ALA A 132 -2.70 16.14 -12.45
C ALA A 132 -4.03 15.37 -12.35
N VAL A 133 -4.14 14.45 -11.40
CA VAL A 133 -5.37 13.64 -11.20
C VAL A 133 -6.56 14.51 -10.79
N TRP A 134 -6.33 15.59 -10.05
CA TRP A 134 -7.37 16.57 -9.67
C TRP A 134 -7.92 17.30 -10.89
N LEU A 135 -7.03 17.79 -11.77
CA LEU A 135 -7.39 18.53 -12.98
C LEU A 135 -8.04 17.64 -14.05
N GLU A 136 -7.71 16.34 -14.05
CA GLU A 136 -8.36 15.34 -14.91
C GLU A 136 -9.80 14.99 -14.45
N ASP A 137 -10.28 15.59 -13.36
CA ASP A 137 -11.59 15.35 -12.74
C ASP A 137 -11.88 13.86 -12.45
N LYS A 138 -10.82 13.11 -12.13
CA LYS A 138 -10.89 11.66 -11.86
C LYS A 138 -11.21 11.35 -10.39
N LEU A 139 -11.32 12.37 -9.54
CA LEU A 139 -11.58 12.23 -8.12
C LEU A 139 -13.06 12.50 -7.82
N ASN A 140 -13.59 11.85 -6.79
CA ASN A 140 -14.97 12.07 -6.35
C ASN A 140 -15.06 13.28 -5.41
N ASN A 141 -16.24 13.91 -5.28
CA ASN A 141 -16.49 15.04 -4.37
C ASN A 141 -16.07 14.73 -2.93
N VAL A 142 -16.33 13.51 -2.49
CA VAL A 142 -15.91 13.01 -1.17
C VAL A 142 -14.37 13.04 -1.02
N ILE A 143 -13.62 12.73 -2.09
CA ILE A 143 -12.16 12.77 -2.08
C ILE A 143 -11.68 14.21 -2.05
N TYR A 144 -12.27 15.11 -2.85
CA TYR A 144 -11.92 16.53 -2.83
C TYR A 144 -12.08 17.14 -1.44
N LYS A 145 -13.22 16.90 -0.79
CA LYS A 145 -13.47 17.33 0.60
C LYS A 145 -12.45 16.74 1.57
N ASN A 146 -12.25 15.42 1.54
CA ASN A 146 -11.32 14.75 2.45
C ASN A 146 -9.88 15.24 2.26
N VAL A 147 -9.44 15.52 1.04
CA VAL A 147 -8.09 16.05 0.78
C VAL A 147 -7.97 17.51 1.25
N LEU A 148 -9.01 18.31 1.10
CA LEU A 148 -9.07 19.66 1.66
C LEU A 148 -8.97 19.64 3.19
N ASP A 149 -9.77 18.80 3.84
CA ASP A 149 -9.77 18.59 5.29
C ASP A 149 -8.42 18.05 5.79
N LEU A 150 -7.82 17.11 5.05
CA LEU A 150 -6.49 16.57 5.32
C LEU A 150 -5.42 17.67 5.26
N SER A 151 -5.43 18.49 4.21
CA SER A 151 -4.46 19.58 4.06
C SER A 151 -4.58 20.63 5.18
N THR A 152 -5.82 20.88 5.64
CA THR A 152 -6.09 21.81 6.73
C THR A 152 -5.68 21.23 8.09
N ALA A 153 -5.98 19.95 8.34
CA ALA A 153 -5.54 19.25 9.54
C ALA A 153 -4.01 19.23 9.67
N LEU A 154 -3.30 19.02 8.57
CA LEU A 154 -1.83 19.08 8.53
C LEU A 154 -1.31 20.48 8.85
N ARG A 155 -1.92 21.53 8.28
CA ARG A 155 -1.55 22.94 8.54
C ARG A 155 -1.81 23.35 10.00
N GLU A 156 -2.87 22.84 10.60
CA GLU A 156 -3.21 23.07 12.01
C GLU A 156 -2.35 22.23 12.97
N GLY A 157 -1.51 21.32 12.46
CA GLY A 157 -0.73 20.40 13.28
C GLY A 157 -1.58 19.31 13.96
N ASN A 158 -2.82 19.09 13.52
CA ASN A 158 -3.67 18.03 14.03
C ASN A 158 -3.36 16.70 13.35
N ILE A 159 -2.28 16.08 13.81
CA ILE A 159 -1.71 14.89 13.15
C ILE A 159 -2.64 13.68 13.25
N LYS A 160 -3.36 13.52 14.37
CA LYS A 160 -4.33 12.42 14.56
C LYS A 160 -5.46 12.47 13.53
N LYS A 161 -6.05 13.66 13.36
CA LYS A 161 -7.10 13.87 12.36
C LYS A 161 -6.58 13.63 10.94
N ALA A 162 -5.34 14.06 10.65
CA ALA A 162 -4.72 13.81 9.36
C ALA A 162 -4.50 12.31 9.08
N ASP A 163 -4.03 11.55 10.07
CA ASP A 163 -3.84 10.10 9.93
C ASP A 163 -5.17 9.35 9.77
N GLU A 164 -6.21 9.73 10.53
CA GLU A 164 -7.57 9.17 10.39
C GLU A 164 -8.13 9.37 8.97
N ILE A 165 -8.00 10.59 8.41
CA ILE A 165 -8.44 10.88 7.05
C ILE A 165 -7.60 10.11 6.02
N HIS A 166 -6.28 10.04 6.21
CA HIS A 166 -5.39 9.25 5.35
C HIS A 166 -5.81 7.78 5.33
N VAL A 167 -6.03 7.16 6.49
CA VAL A 167 -6.46 5.76 6.60
C VAL A 167 -7.84 5.55 5.96
N SER A 168 -8.78 6.46 6.20
CA SER A 168 -10.12 6.41 5.60
C SER A 168 -10.06 6.46 4.06
N LEU A 169 -9.25 7.36 3.50
CA LEU A 169 -9.03 7.45 2.05
C LEU A 169 -8.36 6.19 1.49
N MET A 170 -7.39 5.62 2.20
CA MET A 170 -6.74 4.37 1.81
C MET A 170 -7.67 3.16 1.89
N MET A 171 -8.62 3.15 2.84
CA MET A 171 -9.56 2.05 2.98
C MET A 171 -10.64 2.07 1.88
N GLN A 172 -11.13 3.26 1.53
CA GLN A 172 -12.30 3.41 0.65
C GLN A 172 -11.91 3.68 -0.82
N HIS A 173 -10.79 4.36 -1.04
CA HIS A 173 -10.41 4.92 -2.34
C HIS A 173 -8.93 4.67 -2.70
N ALA A 174 -8.38 3.53 -2.28
CA ALA A 174 -6.97 3.14 -2.53
C ALA A 174 -6.55 3.29 -4.00
N SER A 175 -7.41 2.84 -4.94
CA SER A 175 -7.09 2.86 -6.37
C SER A 175 -6.83 4.28 -6.91
N LEU A 176 -7.56 5.28 -6.41
CA LEU A 176 -7.46 6.67 -6.84
C LEU A 176 -6.36 7.44 -6.10
N CYS A 177 -6.06 7.03 -4.86
CA CYS A 177 -5.18 7.77 -3.97
C CYS A 177 -3.76 7.19 -3.90
N SER A 178 -3.56 5.90 -4.22
CA SER A 178 -2.29 5.18 -4.03
C SER A 178 -1.07 5.80 -4.74
N ALA A 179 -1.28 6.50 -5.86
CA ALA A 179 -0.19 7.09 -6.63
C ALA A 179 0.48 8.27 -5.92
N TRP A 180 -0.27 9.08 -5.17
CA TRP A 180 0.20 10.32 -4.54
C TRP A 180 0.14 10.30 -3.01
N MET A 181 -0.74 9.50 -2.41
CA MET A 181 -0.91 9.43 -0.95
C MET A 181 0.37 9.07 -0.17
N PRO A 182 1.31 8.24 -0.67
CA PRO A 182 2.57 7.99 0.03
C PRO A 182 3.38 9.26 0.33
N GLY A 183 3.28 10.28 -0.53
CA GLY A 183 3.91 11.59 -0.26
C GLY A 183 3.29 12.26 0.96
N ILE A 184 1.97 12.22 1.09
CA ILE A 184 1.25 12.78 2.24
C ILE A 184 1.55 11.97 3.52
N ARG A 185 1.65 10.65 3.41
CA ARG A 185 2.03 9.80 4.54
C ARG A 185 3.39 10.18 5.12
N HIS A 186 4.37 10.51 4.28
CA HIS A 186 5.66 11.00 4.76
C HIS A 186 5.52 12.32 5.53
N ILE A 187 4.68 13.24 5.07
CA ILE A 187 4.43 14.51 5.79
C ILE A 187 3.88 14.22 7.21
N ILE A 188 2.88 13.33 7.31
CA ILE A 188 2.30 12.91 8.61
C ILE A 188 3.39 12.36 9.53
N LEU A 189 4.18 11.40 9.06
CA LEU A 189 5.23 10.75 9.88
C LEU A 189 6.32 11.73 10.36
N GLU A 190 6.70 12.68 9.52
CA GLU A 190 7.68 13.72 9.89
C GLU A 190 7.12 14.65 10.97
N LEU A 191 5.85 15.02 10.86
CA LEU A 191 5.16 15.80 11.89
C LEU A 191 5.05 15.04 13.21
N GLU A 192 4.71 13.75 13.19
CA GLU A 192 4.67 12.90 14.39
C GLU A 192 6.04 12.83 15.07
N THR A 193 7.10 12.63 14.27
CA THR A 193 8.47 12.55 14.75
C THR A 193 8.89 13.86 15.38
N LYS A 194 8.60 15.00 14.74
CA LYS A 194 8.90 16.33 15.27
C LYS A 194 8.15 16.59 16.57
N MET A 195 6.84 16.29 16.61
CA MET A 195 6.02 16.45 17.81
C MET A 195 6.63 15.64 18.96
N LYS A 196 6.92 14.34 18.72
CA LYS A 196 7.55 13.43 19.69
C LYS A 196 8.86 13.96 20.25
N ASN A 197 9.70 14.56 19.40
CA ASN A 197 10.98 15.13 19.82
C ASN A 197 10.78 16.40 20.67
N SER A 198 9.80 17.24 20.35
CA SER A 198 9.49 18.45 21.11
C SER A 198 9.00 18.15 22.54
N ASN A 199 8.21 17.11 22.76
CA ASN A 199 7.79 16.72 24.12
C ASN A 199 8.89 16.04 24.96
N VAL A 200 9.97 15.54 24.34
CA VAL A 200 11.13 15.00 25.09
C VAL A 200 12.02 16.12 25.62
N THR A 201 12.19 17.21 24.88
CA THR A 201 13.02 18.36 25.31
C THR A 201 12.40 19.18 26.45
N GLN A 202 11.08 19.11 26.65
CA GLN A 202 10.40 19.84 27.74
C GLN A 202 10.50 19.14 29.11
N SER A 203 11.04 17.91 29.19
CA SER A 203 11.13 17.15 30.45
C SER A 203 12.53 17.15 31.10
N GLN A 204 13.49 17.95 30.61
CA GLN A 204 14.77 18.18 31.29
C GLN A 204 14.92 19.67 31.62
N SER A 205 14.24 20.12 32.68
CA SER A 205 14.63 21.33 33.40
C SER A 205 15.65 20.95 34.49
N PRO A 206 16.84 21.55 34.56
CA PRO A 206 17.76 21.32 35.66
C PRO A 206 17.24 22.06 36.89
N GLU A 207 16.64 21.32 37.80
CA GLU A 207 16.29 21.77 39.14
C GLU A 207 17.58 22.07 39.92
N LEU A 208 18.10 23.29 39.78
CA LEU A 208 19.16 23.83 40.61
C LEU A 208 18.59 24.14 42.00
N HIS A 209 18.47 23.11 42.85
CA HIS A 209 18.25 23.32 44.27
C HIS A 209 19.56 23.81 44.90
N LEU A 210 19.57 25.12 45.14
CA LEU A 210 20.64 25.89 45.77
C LEU A 210 20.84 25.41 47.21
N LEU A 211 22.05 24.93 47.51
CA LEU A 211 22.50 24.54 48.85
C LEU A 211 22.55 25.81 49.73
N SER A 212 21.62 25.93 50.68
CA SER A 212 21.72 26.94 51.74
C SER A 212 22.52 26.35 52.90
N THR A 213 23.79 26.77 53.00
CA THR A 213 24.62 26.54 54.18
C THR A 213 24.12 27.47 55.28
N GLY A 214 23.36 26.92 56.23
CA GLY A 214 23.03 27.59 57.49
C GLY A 214 24.12 27.30 58.52
N GLU A 215 25.04 28.26 58.67
CA GLU A 215 25.92 28.36 59.84
C GLU A 215 25.06 28.60 61.09
N ASN A 216 25.16 27.72 62.09
CA ASN A 216 24.60 27.97 63.42
C ASN A 216 25.75 27.97 64.43
N LYS A 217 25.91 29.11 65.09
CA LYS A 217 26.76 29.39 66.24
C LYS A 217 26.01 29.10 67.54
#